data_AF-A0A2X2BZY7-F1
#
_entry.id   AF-A0A2X2BZY7-F1
#
_cell.length_a   1.000
_cell.length_b   1.000
_cell.length_c   1.000
_cell.angle_alpha   90.00
_cell.angle_beta   90.00
_cell.angle_gamma   90.00
#
_symmetry.space_group_name_H-M   'P 1'
#
loop_
_entity.id
_entity.type
_entity.pdbx_description
1 polymer ?
#
loop_
_entity_poly.entity_id
_entity_poly.type
_entity_poly.pdbx_seq_one_letter_code
_entity_poly.pdbx_strand_id
1 'polypeptide(L)' 'MKQYAGFIYIATTLDTKSAEIFYVSELIKKAGLPVKTVDLTTKPTALEREADVTAAQVASYHPDGKKRRVLR' A
#
# COMPACT_ATOMS: atom_id res chain seq x y z
N MET A 1 11.71 28.31 -3.78
CA MET A 1 10.85 27.17 -4.20
C MET A 1 10.29 26.54 -2.94
N LYS A 2 8.97 26.49 -2.74
CA LYS A 2 8.40 25.78 -1.57
C LYS A 2 8.69 24.29 -1.76
N GLN A 3 9.56 23.72 -0.93
CA GLN A 3 9.73 22.28 -0.84
C GLN A 3 8.44 21.70 -0.25
N TYR A 4 7.54 21.23 -1.12
CA TYR A 4 6.58 20.23 -0.68
C TYR A 4 7.37 18.93 -0.59
N ALA A 5 7.79 18.56 0.62
CA ALA A 5 8.33 17.24 0.91
C ALA A 5 7.19 16.21 0.88
N GLY A 6 6.56 16.03 -0.28
CA GLY A 6 5.50 15.06 -0.50
C GLY A 6 6.08 13.68 -0.79
N PHE A 7 5.28 12.64 -0.58
CA PHE A 7 5.62 11.26 -0.95
C PHE A 7 4.85 10.86 -2.21
N ILE A 8 5.47 10.03 -3.04
CA ILE A 8 4.75 9.25 -4.05
C ILE A 8 4.14 8.03 -3.36
N TYR A 9 2.85 7.81 -3.54
CA TYR A 9 2.16 6.63 -3.00
C TYR A 9 1.88 5.63 -4.12
N ILE A 10 2.33 4.39 -3.96
CA ILE A 10 1.95 3.29 -4.85
C ILE A 10 0.87 2.49 -4.14
N ALA A 11 -0.36 2.56 -4.62
CA ALA A 11 -1.50 1.86 -4.04
C ALA A 11 -1.92 0.68 -4.94
N THR A 12 -1.78 -0.54 -4.45
CA THR A 12 -2.15 -1.77 -5.16
C THR A 12 -2.61 -2.85 -4.19
N THR A 13 -3.07 -3.99 -4.71
CA THR A 13 -3.41 -5.17 -3.91
C THR A 13 -2.19 -6.10 -3.80
N LEU A 14 -1.56 -6.17 -2.63
CA LEU A 14 -0.35 -6.97 -2.42
C LEU A 14 -0.59 -8.47 -2.65
N ASP A 15 -1.81 -8.97 -2.45
CA ASP A 15 -2.18 -10.37 -2.68
C ASP A 15 -1.90 -10.87 -4.11
N THR A 16 -1.89 -9.96 -5.09
CA THR A 16 -1.78 -10.27 -6.51
C THR A 16 -0.73 -9.43 -7.24
N LYS A 17 -0.21 -8.38 -6.59
CA LYS A 17 0.73 -7.40 -7.16
C LYS A 17 1.95 -7.11 -6.29
N SER A 18 2.30 -8.03 -5.37
CA SER A 18 3.44 -7.87 -4.47
C SER A 18 4.77 -7.63 -5.21
N ALA A 19 5.05 -8.40 -6.26
CA ALA A 19 6.29 -8.24 -7.02
C ALA A 19 6.35 -6.87 -7.71
N GLU A 20 5.25 -6.44 -8.33
CA GLU A 20 5.17 -5.19 -9.08
C GLU A 20 5.29 -3.96 -8.19
N ILE A 21 4.62 -3.92 -7.03
CA ILE A 21 4.70 -2.76 -6.12
C ILE A 21 6.12 -2.54 -5.60
N PHE A 22 6.82 -3.62 -5.24
CA PHE A 22 8.20 -3.49 -4.75
C PHE A 22 9.17 -3.14 -5.88
N TYR A 23 8.98 -3.68 -7.09
CA TYR A 23 9.76 -3.29 -8.26
C TYR A 23 9.64 -1.78 -8.55
N VAL A 24 8.41 -1.26 -8.65
CA VAL A 24 8.17 0.17 -8.94
C VAL A 24 8.68 1.06 -7.79
N SER A 25 8.51 0.63 -6.53
CA SER A 25 9.07 1.33 -5.37
C SER A 25 10.59 1.49 -5.49
N GLU A 26 11.31 0.42 -5.85
CA GLU A 26 12.76 0.50 -6.01
C GLU A 26 13.18 1.40 -7.18
N LEU A 27 12.42 1.44 -8.28
CA LEU A 27 12.67 2.39 -9.37
C LEU A 27 12.51 3.86 -8.92
N ILE A 28 11.46 4.17 -8.16
CA ILE A 28 11.22 5.53 -7.65
C ILE A 28 12.31 5.94 -6.66
N LYS A 29 12.73 5.04 -5.77
CA LYS A 29 13.86 5.28 -4.86
C LYS A 29 15.16 5.54 -5.62
N LYS A 30 15.44 4.78 -6.68
CA LYS A 30 16.62 4.99 -7.54
C LYS A 30 16.60 6.34 -8.26
N ALA A 31 15.41 6.91 -8.50
CA ALA A 31 15.25 8.27 -9.02
C ALA A 31 15.42 9.36 -7.94
N GLY A 32 15.74 9.00 -6.70
CA GLY A 32 15.94 9.95 -5.59
C GLY A 32 14.64 10.52 -5.02
N LEU A 33 13.49 9.91 -5.32
CA LEU A 33 12.18 10.39 -4.88
C LEU A 33 11.67 9.60 -3.67
N PRO A 34 11.06 10.28 -2.69
CA PRO A 34 10.44 9.62 -1.56
C PRO A 34 9.18 8.85 -2.00
N VAL A 35 9.07 7.59 -1.57
CA VAL A 35 7.96 6.69 -1.94
C VAL A 35 7.42 5.94 -0.73
N LYS A 36 6.11 5.68 -0.75
CA LYS A 36 5.39 4.86 0.22
C LYS A 36 4.51 3.85 -0.50
N THR A 37 4.52 2.62 -0.02
CA THR A 37 3.67 1.53 -0.51
C THR A 37 2.38 1.47 0.29
N VAL A 38 1.24 1.27 -0.38
CA VAL A 38 -0.08 1.18 0.25
C VAL A 38 -0.76 -0.09 -0.25
N ASP A 39 -1.14 -0.94 0.71
CA ASP A 39 -1.87 -2.17 0.44
C ASP A 39 -3.38 -1.95 0.45
N LEU A 40 -4.04 -2.42 -0.59
CA LEU A 40 -5.49 -2.38 -0.80
C LEU A 40 -6.11 -3.78 -0.89
N THR A 41 -5.39 -4.82 -0.48
CA THR A 41 -5.89 -6.20 -0.43
C THR A 41 -7.20 -6.27 0.35
N THR A 42 -8.24 -6.87 -0.23
CA THR A 42 -9.58 -6.94 0.39
C THR A 42 -9.95 -8.33 0.92
N LYS A 43 -9.16 -9.35 0.58
CA LYS A 43 -9.37 -10.73 1.03
C LYS A 43 -8.34 -11.09 2.10
N PRO A 44 -8.72 -11.83 3.16
CA PRO A 44 -7.74 -12.40 4.08
C PRO A 44 -6.78 -13.29 3.31
N THR A 45 -5.50 -12.94 3.34
CA THR A 45 -4.42 -13.73 2.76
C THR A 45 -3.16 -13.52 3.60
N ALA A 46 -2.29 -14.52 3.63
CA ALA A 46 -0.93 -14.31 4.11
C ALA A 46 -0.17 -13.50 3.05
N LEU A 47 0.55 -12.48 3.49
CA LEU A 47 1.48 -11.72 2.65
C LEU A 47 2.90 -12.05 3.07
N GLU A 48 3.79 -12.23 2.10
CA GLU A 48 5.22 -12.46 2.38
C GLU A 48 5.93 -11.20 2.91
N ARG A 49 5.39 -10.03 2.56
CA ARG A 49 5.93 -8.72 2.94
C ARG A 49 4.81 -7.70 3.09
N GLU A 50 4.95 -6.82 4.08
CA GLU A 50 3.99 -5.73 4.32
C GLU A 50 4.31 -4.46 3.53
N ALA A 51 3.28 -3.68 3.24
CA ALA A 51 3.38 -2.31 2.73
C ALA A 51 3.63 -1.31 3.87
N ASP A 52 4.09 -0.10 3.56
CA ASP A 52 4.23 0.99 4.54
C ASP A 52 2.89 1.36 5.20
N VAL A 53 1.80 1.28 4.42
CA VAL A 53 0.42 1.41 4.90
C VAL A 53 -0.33 0.13 4.56
N THR A 54 -0.74 -0.60 5.60
CA THR A 54 -1.43 -1.90 5.47
C THR A 54 -2.89 -1.73 5.06
N ALA A 55 -3.48 -2.75 4.44
CA ALA A 55 -4.91 -2.78 4.12
C ALA A 55 -5.79 -2.60 5.37
N ALA A 56 -5.36 -3.12 6.52
CA ALA A 56 -6.06 -2.94 7.79
C ALA A 56 -6.07 -1.47 8.25
N GLN A 57 -4.95 -0.76 8.10
CA GLN A 57 -4.88 0.67 8.37
C GLN A 57 -5.81 1.43 7.41
N VAL A 58 -5.72 1.19 6.10
CA VAL A 58 -6.61 1.83 5.10
C VAL A 58 -8.09 1.62 5.46
N ALA A 59 -8.49 0.38 5.73
CA ALA A 59 -9.86 0.04 6.12
C ALA A 59 -10.32 0.72 7.41
N SER A 60 -9.40 1.07 8.32
CA SER A 60 -9.73 1.73 9.58
C SER A 60 -10.11 3.21 9.43
N TYR A 61 -9.73 3.85 8.32
CA TYR A 61 -10.04 5.25 8.03
C TYR A 61 -11.28 5.43 7.15
N HIS A 62 -11.90 4.35 6.67
CA HIS A 62 -13.17 4.40 5.96
C HIS A 62 -14.32 4.00 6.91
N PRO A 63 -15.44 4.76 6.98
CA PRO A 63 -16.57 4.46 7.89
C PRO A 63 -17.06 3.01 7.79
N ASP A 64 -17.05 2.45 6.57
CA ASP A 64 -17.45 1.08 6.29
C ASP A 64 -16.29 0.10 6.05
N GLY A 65 -15.04 0.53 6.14
CA GLY A 65 -13.89 -0.25 5.68
C GLY A 65 -13.67 -1.55 6.47
N LYS A 66 -13.90 -1.53 7.79
CA LYS A 66 -13.78 -2.72 8.65
C LYS A 66 -14.92 -3.73 8.49
N LYS A 67 -16.03 -3.37 7.84
CA LYS A 67 -17.22 -4.24 7.74
C LYS A 67 -16.99 -5.49 6.88
N ARG A 68 -16.02 -5.46 5.96
CA ARG A 68 -15.79 -6.55 4.98
C ARG A 68 -14.96 -7.73 5.48
N ARG A 69 -14.65 -7.82 6.78
CA ARG A 69 -13.69 -8.82 7.32
C ARG A 69 -14.30 -10.14 7.82
N VAL A 70 -15.62 -10.36 7.69
CA VAL A 70 -16.31 -11.47 8.38
C VAL A 70 -17.29 -12.25 7.50
N LEU A 71 -16.95 -12.53 6.23
CA LEU A 71 -17.73 -13.47 5.42
C LEU A 71 -16.81 -14.50 4.76
N ARG A 72 -16.35 -15.45 5.56
CA ARG A 72 -16.15 -16.86 5.17
C ARG A 72 -16.46 -17.73 6.36
#